data_AF-A0A7R8Z0H4-F1
#
_entry.id   AF-A0A7R8Z0H4-F1
#
_cell.length_a   1.000
_cell.length_b   1.000
_cell.length_c   1.000
_cell.angle_alpha   90.00
_cell.angle_beta   90.00
_cell.angle_gamma   90.00
#
_symmetry.space_group_name_H-M   'P 1'
#
loop_
_entity.id
_entity.type
_entity.pdbx_description
1 polymer ?
#
loop_
_entity_poly.entity_id
_entity_poly.type
_entity_poly.pdbx_seq_one_letter_code
_entity_poly.pdbx_strand_id
1 'polypeptide(L)'
;MDKLLAIMKPFMKKELMNVMHLHQSVETFHEYVPKEYLPEDYGGPKESLKTHYERFYEDLKNNQDFFTKEEQTRRVDEKQRPGKPKVASDLFGVEGNFKKLDID
;
A
#
# COMPACT_ATOMS: atom_id res chain seq x y z
N MET A 1 -1.14 12.89 12.14
CA MET A 1 -1.28 11.44 11.89
C MET A 1 -2.75 11.02 11.86
N ASP A 2 -3.50 11.25 12.92
CA ASP A 2 -4.89 10.72 13.06
C ASP A 2 -5.90 11.18 12.00
N LYS A 3 -5.77 12.42 11.51
CA LYS A 3 -6.65 12.95 10.46
C LYS A 3 -6.48 12.27 9.11
N LEU A 4 -5.23 11.92 8.74
CA LEU A 4 -4.96 11.20 7.49
C LEU A 4 -5.47 9.75 7.56
N LEU A 5 -5.29 9.09 8.70
CA LEU A 5 -5.83 7.76 8.92
C LEU A 5 -7.36 7.73 8.90
N ALA A 6 -8.01 8.75 9.47
CA ALA A 6 -9.47 8.88 9.40
C ALA A 6 -9.97 8.99 7.94
N ILE A 7 -9.21 9.64 7.06
CA ILE A 7 -9.52 9.75 5.62
C ILE A 7 -9.28 8.41 4.91
N MET A 8 -8.21 7.69 5.24
CA MET A 8 -7.87 6.42 4.58
C MET A 8 -8.71 5.24 5.06
N LYS A 9 -9.20 5.27 6.32
CA LYS A 9 -9.91 4.16 6.98
C LYS A 9 -11.11 3.60 6.21
N PRO A 10 -11.99 4.41 5.59
CA PRO A 10 -13.11 3.89 4.79
C PRO A 10 -12.70 3.05 3.58
N PHE A 11 -11.48 3.25 3.07
CA PHE A 11 -10.96 2.56 1.88
C PHE A 11 -10.08 1.36 2.22
N MET A 12 -9.81 1.11 3.51
CA MET A 12 -8.97 0.01 3.96
C MET A 12 -9.80 -1.19 4.43
N LYS A 13 -9.43 -2.38 3.96
CA LYS A 13 -10.00 -3.63 4.46
C LYS A 13 -9.63 -3.84 5.92
N LYS A 14 -10.50 -4.52 6.67
CA LYS A 14 -10.26 -4.87 8.08
C LYS A 14 -8.95 -5.64 8.27
N GLU A 15 -8.65 -6.57 7.37
CA GLU A 15 -7.40 -7.34 7.40
C GLU A 15 -6.15 -6.45 7.32
N LEU A 16 -6.17 -5.42 6.45
CA LEU A 16 -5.07 -4.47 6.32
C LEU A 16 -4.95 -3.58 7.57
N MET A 17 -6.08 -3.18 8.14
CA MET A 17 -6.10 -2.42 9.40
C MET A 17 -5.50 -3.22 10.56
N ASN A 18 -5.72 -4.53 10.59
CA ASN A 18 -5.23 -5.40 11.66
C ASN A 18 -3.71 -5.61 11.65
N VAL A 19 -3.06 -5.50 10.49
CA VAL A 19 -1.59 -5.64 10.37
C VAL A 19 -0.86 -4.29 10.42
N MET A 20 -1.59 -3.19 10.34
CA MET A 20 -1.02 -1.85 10.39
C MET A 20 -0.69 -1.45 11.84
N HIS A 21 0.57 -1.16 12.09
CA HIS A 21 1.06 -0.67 13.38
C HIS A 21 1.42 0.81 13.26
N LEU A 22 0.96 1.62 14.21
CA LEU A 22 1.19 3.05 14.25
C LEU A 22 2.06 3.39 15.46
N HIS A 23 3.26 3.86 15.18
CA HIS A 23 4.26 4.19 16.19
C HIS A 23 4.29 5.71 16.37
N GLN A 24 4.13 6.18 17.62
CA GLN A 24 4.23 7.60 17.94
C GLN A 24 5.69 8.06 18.04
N SER A 25 6.60 7.13 18.32
CA SER A 25 8.02 7.35 18.44
C SER A 25 8.81 6.12 17.97
N VAL A 26 10.10 6.31 17.67
CA VAL A 26 10.99 5.25 17.17
C VAL A 26 11.20 4.14 18.22
N GLU A 27 11.09 4.46 19.50
CA GLU A 27 11.18 3.50 20.60
C GLU A 27 10.07 2.45 20.50
N THR A 28 8.81 2.88 20.28
CA THR A 28 7.67 1.97 20.11
C THR A 28 7.74 1.14 18.83
N PHE A 29 8.52 1.59 17.84
CA PHE A 29 8.79 0.85 16.60
C PHE A 29 9.79 -0.29 16.85
N HIS A 30 10.78 -0.08 17.72
CA HIS A 30 11.80 -1.09 18.04
C HIS A 30 11.27 -2.33 18.77
N GLU A 31 10.06 -2.28 19.33
CA GLU A 31 9.35 -3.46 19.84
C GLU A 31 9.02 -4.47 18.74
N TYR A 32 8.91 -4.02 17.49
CA TYR A 32 8.52 -4.83 16.33
C TYR A 32 9.68 -5.05 15.37
N VAL A 33 10.59 -4.07 15.23
CA VAL A 33 11.71 -4.12 14.29
C VAL A 33 13.03 -3.79 15.00
N PRO A 34 13.99 -4.74 15.05
CA PRO A 34 15.28 -4.51 15.68
C PRO A 34 16.05 -3.35 15.04
N LYS A 35 16.76 -2.59 15.87
CA LYS A 35 17.51 -1.39 15.47
C LYS A 35 18.59 -1.66 14.42
N GLU A 36 19.13 -2.88 14.39
CA GLU A 36 20.13 -3.31 13.41
C GLU A 36 19.64 -3.29 11.96
N TYR A 37 18.32 -3.28 11.73
CA TYR A 37 17.74 -3.20 10.38
C TYR A 37 17.46 -1.77 9.91
N LEU A 38 17.63 -0.77 10.77
CA LEU A 38 17.37 0.62 10.41
C LEU A 38 18.59 1.30 9.76
N PRO A 39 18.33 2.29 8.87
CA PRO A 39 19.38 3.14 8.33
C PRO A 39 19.92 4.10 9.40
N GLU A 40 21.10 4.64 9.11
CA GLU A 40 21.79 5.67 9.92
C GLU A 40 20.89 6.88 10.24
N ASP A 41 20.03 7.30 9.32
CA ASP A 41 19.12 8.43 9.52
C ASP A 41 18.09 8.21 10.64
N TYR A 42 17.79 6.94 10.97
CA TYR A 42 16.95 6.56 12.10
C TYR A 42 17.76 5.96 13.27
N GLY A 43 19.07 6.20 13.27
CA GLY A 43 20.00 5.78 14.32
C GLY A 43 20.41 4.31 14.26
N GLY A 44 20.09 3.58 13.19
CA GLY A 44 20.54 2.21 12.97
C GLY A 44 21.89 2.14 12.25
N PRO A 45 22.44 0.93 12.03
CA PRO A 45 23.76 0.73 11.42
C PRO A 45 23.72 0.50 9.90
N LYS A 46 22.54 0.50 9.26
CA LYS A 46 22.43 0.31 7.80
C LYS A 46 22.73 1.61 7.06
N GLU A 47 23.02 1.48 5.77
CA GLU A 47 23.28 2.61 4.88
C GLU A 47 22.23 3.72 4.99
N SER A 48 22.63 4.96 4.73
CA SER A 48 21.71 6.10 4.72
C SER A 48 20.58 5.92 3.71
N LEU A 49 19.42 6.53 4.01
CA LEU A 49 18.26 6.59 3.13
C LEU A 49 18.62 7.18 1.76
N LYS A 50 19.51 8.17 1.72
CA LYS A 50 19.94 8.80 0.48
C LYS A 50 20.66 7.81 -0.42
N THR A 51 21.68 7.11 0.11
CA THR A 51 22.43 6.10 -0.64
C THR A 51 21.53 4.94 -1.07
N HIS A 52 20.65 4.50 -0.18
CA HIS A 52 19.67 3.47 -0.50
C HIS A 52 18.76 3.87 -1.67
N TYR A 53 18.25 5.11 -1.64
CA TYR A 53 17.38 5.66 -2.67
C TYR A 53 18.10 5.74 -4.03
N GLU A 54 19.33 6.24 -4.06
CA GLU A 54 20.13 6.35 -5.27
C GLU A 54 20.34 4.96 -5.91
N ARG A 55 20.75 3.97 -5.13
CA ARG A 55 20.92 2.59 -5.62
C ARG A 55 19.60 1.99 -6.10
N PHE A 56 18.54 2.10 -5.31
CA PHE A 56 17.23 1.57 -5.69
C PHE A 56 16.72 2.19 -6.99
N TYR A 57 16.96 3.49 -7.18
CA TYR A 57 16.58 4.19 -8.41
C TYR A 57 17.39 3.71 -9.63
N GLU A 58 18.68 3.43 -9.45
CA GLU A 58 19.49 2.79 -10.49
C GLU A 58 19.00 1.38 -10.81
N ASP A 59 18.67 0.57 -9.79
CA ASP A 59 18.11 -0.77 -9.98
C ASP A 59 16.80 -0.73 -10.77
N LEU A 60 15.92 0.24 -10.49
CA LEU A 60 14.68 0.44 -11.26
C LEU A 60 14.97 0.78 -12.73
N LYS A 61 15.92 1.68 -12.99
CA LYS A 61 16.34 2.05 -14.36
C LYS A 61 16.90 0.86 -15.11
N ASN A 62 17.78 0.09 -14.48
CA ASN A 62 18.41 -1.07 -15.08
C ASN A 62 17.39 -2.17 -15.40
N ASN A 63 16.26 -2.20 -14.70
CA ASN A 63 15.15 -3.13 -14.94
C ASN A 63 14.03 -2.56 -15.84
N GLN A 64 14.25 -1.44 -16.54
CA GLN A 64 13.23 -0.81 -17.39
C GLN A 64 12.62 -1.78 -18.42
N ASP A 65 13.44 -2.63 -19.04
CA ASP A 65 12.97 -3.59 -20.05
C ASP A 65 12.06 -4.66 -19.42
N PHE A 66 12.36 -5.09 -18.20
CA PHE A 66 11.51 -6.00 -17.45
C PHE A 66 10.12 -5.38 -17.23
N PHE A 67 10.06 -4.13 -16.74
CA PHE A 67 8.80 -3.44 -16.50
C PHE A 67 8.02 -3.18 -17.80
N THR A 68 8.71 -2.81 -18.87
CA THR A 68 8.08 -2.60 -20.19
C THR A 68 7.45 -3.89 -20.71
N LYS A 69 8.17 -5.01 -20.59
CA LYS A 69 7.66 -6.32 -21.00
C LYS A 69 6.50 -6.79 -20.13
N GLU A 70 6.57 -6.57 -18.82
CA GLU A 70 5.47 -6.83 -17.87
C GLU A 70 4.20 -6.09 -18.30
N GLU A 71 4.29 -4.78 -18.53
CA GLU A 71 3.16 -3.95 -18.92
C GLU A 71 2.56 -4.37 -20.28
N GLN A 72 3.38 -4.88 -21.20
CA GLN A 72 2.90 -5.35 -22.50
C GLN A 72 2.25 -6.73 -22.44
N THR A 73 2.73 -7.62 -21.56
CA THR A 73 2.41 -9.06 -21.63
C THR A 73 1.59 -9.59 -20.48
N ARG A 74 1.58 -8.91 -19.32
CA ARG A 74 0.97 -9.41 -18.08
C ARG A 74 -0.23 -8.58 -17.62
N ARG A 75 -0.77 -7.74 -18.50
CA ARG A 75 -2.03 -7.04 -18.26
C ARG A 75 -3.19 -8.03 -18.15
N VAL A 76 -3.99 -7.84 -17.10
CA VAL A 76 -5.22 -8.60 -16.92
C VAL A 76 -6.24 -8.13 -17.96
N ASP A 77 -6.64 -9.05 -18.85
CA ASP A 77 -7.81 -8.83 -19.70
C ASP A 77 -9.08 -9.15 -18.88
N GLU A 78 -9.73 -8.10 -18.38
CA GLU A 78 -10.97 -8.23 -17.58
C GLU A 78 -12.11 -8.92 -18.35
N LYS A 79 -12.08 -8.97 -19.69
CA LYS A 79 -13.06 -9.73 -20.46
C LYS A 79 -12.92 -11.24 -20.30
N GLN A 80 -11.72 -11.71 -19.95
CA GLN A 80 -11.41 -13.12 -19.77
C GLN A 80 -11.52 -13.57 -18.31
N ARG A 81 -11.81 -12.66 -17.37
CA ARG A 81 -11.96 -12.98 -15.95
C ARG A 81 -13.20 -13.87 -15.74
N PRO A 82 -13.05 -15.08 -15.17
CA PRO A 82 -14.19 -15.93 -14.85
C PRO A 82 -15.07 -15.29 -13.77
N GLY A 83 -16.38 -15.26 -13.99
CA GLY A 83 -17.36 -14.66 -13.06
C GLY A 83 -17.79 -13.25 -13.47
N LYS A 84 -18.49 -12.54 -12.57
CA LYS A 84 -18.88 -11.14 -12.82
C LYS A 84 -17.63 -10.24 -12.74
N PRO A 85 -17.41 -9.34 -13.72
CA PRO A 85 -16.32 -8.36 -13.65
C PRO A 85 -16.41 -7.57 -12.35
N LYS A 86 -15.30 -7.51 -11.60
CA LYS A 86 -15.26 -6.70 -10.38
C LYS A 86 -15.12 -5.25 -10.78
N VAL A 87 -16.16 -4.47 -10.57
CA VAL A 87 -16.15 -3.03 -10.85
C VAL A 87 -15.60 -2.26 -9.63
N ALA A 88 -15.28 -0.98 -9.81
CA ALA A 88 -14.80 -0.14 -8.72
C ALA A 88 -15.75 -0.16 -7.50
N SER A 89 -17.06 -0.35 -7.71
CA SER A 89 -18.04 -0.50 -6.63
C SER A 89 -17.83 -1.76 -5.79
N ASP A 90 -17.40 -2.89 -6.37
CA ASP A 90 -17.04 -4.13 -5.66
C ASP A 90 -15.71 -4.01 -4.90
N LEU A 91 -14.75 -3.25 -5.46
CA LEU A 91 -13.40 -3.10 -4.90
C LEU A 91 -13.35 -2.11 -3.74
N PHE A 92 -14.13 -1.03 -3.82
CA PHE A 92 -14.11 0.07 -2.85
C PHE A 92 -15.38 0.15 -2.00
N GLY A 93 -16.32 -0.80 -2.15
CA GLY A 93 -17.50 -0.93 -1.29
C GLY A 93 -18.48 0.24 -1.38
N VAL A 94 -18.51 0.95 -2.51
CA VAL A 94 -19.36 2.15 -2.70
C VAL A 94 -20.83 1.77 -2.95
N GLU A 95 -21.14 0.49 -3.19
CA GLU A 95 -22.51 0.04 -3.42
C GLU A 95 -23.24 -0.31 -2.12
N GLY A 96 -23.79 0.72 -1.48
CA GLY A 96 -24.90 0.58 -0.54
C GLY A 96 -26.23 0.42 -1.31
N ASN A 97 -27.01 -0.59 -0.94
CA ASN A 97 -28.38 -0.82 -1.42
C ASN A 97 -29.35 0.23 -0.82
N PHE A 98 -29.20 1.51 -1.14
CA PHE A 98 -30.13 2.55 -0.70
C PHE A 98 -31.29 2.64 -1.70
N LYS A 99 -32.27 1.74 -1.57
CA LYS A 99 -33.38 1.62 -2.54
C LYS A 99 -34.61 2.48 -2.26
N LYS A 100 -34.71 3.13 -1.10
CA LYS A 100 -35.63 4.25 -0.82
C LYS A 100 -35.51 4.66 0.64
N LEU A 101 -35.64 5.96 0.90
CA LEU A 101 -35.89 6.52 2.24
C LEU A 101 -37.21 7.27 2.13
N ASP A 102 -38.29 6.66 2.59
CA ASP A 102 -39.54 7.37 2.83
C ASP A 102 -39.42 7.99 4.23
N ILE A 103 -39.43 9.33 4.27
CA ILE A 103 -39.51 10.11 5.51
C ILE A 103 -40.94 10.62 5.59
N ASP A 104 -41.63 10.33 6.70
CA ASP A 104 -42.85 11.02 7.12
C ASP A 104 -42.46 12.26 7.95
#